data_AF-A0A7J2NM81-F1
#
_entry.id   AF-A0A7J2NM81-F1
#
_cell.length_a   1.000
_cell.length_b   1.000
_cell.length_c   1.000
_cell.angle_alpha   90.00
_cell.angle_beta   90.00
_cell.angle_gamma   90.00
#
_symmetry.space_group_name_H-M   'P 1'
#
loop_
_entity.id
_entity.type
_entity.pdbx_description
1 polymer ?
#
loop_
_entity_poly.entity_id
_entity_poly.type
_entity_poly.pdbx_seq_one_letter_code
_entity_poly.pdbx_strand_id
1 'polypeptide(L)'
;MARYNPFAEHAGMIRVCESKQDKSILEAVVKLEKLGFTSYLLAVPEYNKRMLNGQVSQVKEILCSFSYPYNRRIAGAHGHFTKENYRRWLEKAKRNDLAQVLRRLAQLNQSKVYLFWKSSDL
;
A
#
# COMPACT_ATOMS: atom_id res chain seq x y z
N MET A 1 -2.83 11.30 -3.45
CA MET A 1 -2.36 11.66 -4.81
C MET A 1 -3.55 11.55 -5.74
N ALA A 2 -3.70 12.48 -6.69
CA ALA A 2 -4.74 12.39 -7.70
C ALA A 2 -4.51 11.11 -8.53
N ARG A 3 -5.60 10.44 -8.93
CA ARG A 3 -5.53 9.47 -10.03
C ARG A 3 -5.02 10.20 -11.28
N TYR A 4 -4.30 9.49 -12.14
CA TYR A 4 -3.76 10.05 -13.38
C TYR A 4 -4.82 10.90 -14.11
N ASN A 5 -4.43 12.12 -14.47
CA ASN A 5 -5.28 13.11 -15.14
C ASN A 5 -4.55 13.59 -16.40
N PRO A 6 -5.17 13.48 -17.59
CA PRO A 6 -4.54 13.86 -18.86
C PRO A 6 -4.24 15.38 -18.98
N PHE A 7 -4.73 16.22 -18.07
CA PHE A 7 -4.43 17.66 -18.07
C PHE A 7 -2.93 17.96 -18.16
N ALA A 8 -2.10 17.22 -17.42
CA ALA A 8 -0.66 17.43 -17.42
C ALA A 8 -0.01 17.08 -18.77
N GLU A 9 -0.56 16.12 -19.51
CA GLU A 9 -0.09 15.81 -20.87
C GLU A 9 -0.52 16.87 -21.87
N HIS A 10 -1.76 17.36 -21.77
CA HIS A 10 -2.21 18.51 -22.55
C HIS A 10 -1.38 19.78 -22.29
N ALA A 11 -0.83 19.93 -21.09
CA ALA A 11 0.05 21.03 -20.74
C ALA A 11 1.49 20.89 -21.29
N GLY A 12 1.85 19.76 -21.92
CA GLY A 12 3.18 19.56 -22.53
C GLY A 12 4.10 18.61 -21.77
N MET A 13 3.62 17.92 -20.73
CA MET A 13 4.36 16.82 -20.11
C MET A 13 4.16 15.52 -20.91
N ILE A 14 5.16 14.64 -20.89
CA ILE A 14 5.11 13.32 -21.51
C ILE A 14 5.15 12.23 -20.44
N ARG A 15 4.44 11.14 -20.69
CA ARG A 15 4.50 9.94 -19.86
C ARG A 15 5.81 9.20 -20.08
N VAL A 16 6.60 9.05 -19.02
CA VAL A 16 7.93 8.44 -19.09
C VAL A 16 7.95 7.04 -18.49
N CYS A 17 7.19 6.81 -17.42
CA CYS A 17 7.18 5.51 -16.74
C CYS A 17 5.87 5.28 -16.01
N GLU A 18 5.48 4.02 -15.87
CA GLU A 18 4.44 3.59 -14.92
C GLU A 18 5.04 2.57 -13.96
N SER A 19 4.99 2.85 -12.66
CA SER A 19 5.36 1.85 -11.66
C SER A 19 4.20 0.87 -11.49
N LYS A 20 4.42 -0.39 -11.90
CA LYS A 20 3.51 -1.50 -11.60
C LYS A 20 3.55 -1.85 -10.12
N GLN A 21 2.43 -2.35 -9.60
CA GLN A 21 2.38 -2.84 -8.22
C GLN A 21 3.26 -4.08 -8.06
N ASP A 22 3.81 -4.23 -6.86
CA ASP A 22 4.55 -5.43 -6.49
C ASP A 22 3.63 -6.64 -6.34
N LYS A 23 4.11 -7.82 -6.74
CA LYS A 23 3.33 -9.07 -6.65
C LYS A 23 2.87 -9.35 -5.22
N SER A 24 3.72 -9.12 -4.21
CA SER A 24 3.37 -9.35 -2.81
C SER A 24 2.25 -8.42 -2.33
N ILE A 25 2.19 -7.19 -2.85
CA ILE A 25 1.14 -6.22 -2.53
C ILE A 25 -0.18 -6.65 -3.18
N LEU A 26 -0.14 -7.04 -4.45
CA LEU A 26 -1.32 -7.55 -5.18
C LEU A 26 -1.90 -8.80 -4.50
N GLU A 27 -1.05 -9.78 -4.17
CA GLU A 27 -1.46 -11.01 -3.50
C GLU A 27 -2.10 -10.74 -2.13
N ALA A 28 -1.55 -9.79 -1.36
CA ALA A 28 -2.14 -9.40 -0.07
C ALA A 28 -3.53 -8.76 -0.27
N VAL A 29 -3.70 -7.91 -1.28
CA VAL A 29 -5.00 -7.30 -1.59
C VAL A 29 -6.03 -8.37 -1.99
N VAL A 30 -5.66 -9.31 -2.86
CA VAL A 30 -6.53 -10.42 -3.26
C VAL A 30 -6.94 -11.28 -2.06
N LYS A 31 -6.01 -11.55 -1.13
CA LYS A 31 -6.34 -12.28 0.11
C LYS A 31 -7.29 -11.50 1.02
N LEU A 32 -7.13 -10.19 1.12
CA LEU A 32 -8.05 -9.32 1.87
C LEU A 32 -9.44 -9.27 1.22
N GLU A 33 -9.52 -9.23 -0.11
CA GLU A 33 -10.81 -9.30 -0.82
C GLU A 33 -11.55 -10.61 -0.54
N LYS A 34 -10.83 -11.73 -0.46
CA LYS A 34 -11.40 -13.02 -0.04
C LYS A 34 -11.91 -13.03 1.41
N LEU A 35 -11.42 -12.15 2.28
CA LEU A 35 -11.94 -11.92 3.63
C LEU A 35 -13.11 -10.92 3.67
N GLY A 36 -13.54 -10.41 2.52
CA GLY A 36 -14.65 -9.46 2.39
C GLY A 36 -14.24 -7.99 2.43
N PHE A 37 -12.93 -7.68 2.42
CA PHE A 37 -12.48 -6.30 2.25
C PHE A 37 -12.73 -5.82 0.82
N THR A 38 -13.01 -4.53 0.68
CA THR A 38 -13.16 -3.84 -0.59
C THR A 38 -11.87 -3.06 -0.85
N SER A 39 -11.11 -3.46 -1.87
CA SER A 39 -9.75 -2.96 -2.12
C SER A 39 -9.65 -1.44 -2.24
N TYR A 40 -10.60 -0.76 -2.91
CA TYR A 40 -10.59 0.70 -3.02
C TYR A 40 -10.95 1.42 -1.72
N LEU A 41 -11.59 0.75 -0.76
CA LEU A 41 -11.91 1.28 0.57
C LEU A 41 -10.78 1.05 1.58
N LEU A 42 -9.75 0.27 1.26
CA LEU A 42 -8.59 0.07 2.14
C LEU A 42 -7.87 1.37 2.50
N ALA A 43 -8.03 2.43 1.70
CA ALA A 43 -7.48 3.75 2.00
C ALA A 43 -8.21 4.48 3.16
N VAL A 44 -9.37 3.99 3.59
CA VAL A 44 -10.24 4.59 4.62
C VAL A 44 -10.05 3.88 5.97
N PRO A 45 -9.39 4.50 6.96
CA PRO A 45 -9.11 3.83 8.24
C PRO A 45 -10.35 3.35 9.00
N GLU A 46 -11.45 4.12 8.97
CA GLU A 46 -12.67 3.73 9.68
C GLU A 46 -13.33 2.49 9.08
N TYR A 47 -13.32 2.36 7.75
CA TYR A 47 -13.73 1.15 7.05
C TYR A 47 -12.88 -0.05 7.51
N ASN A 48 -11.55 0.12 7.52
CA ASN A 48 -10.63 -0.93 7.94
C ASN A 48 -10.87 -1.36 9.39
N LYS A 49 -11.07 -0.40 10.31
CA LYS A 49 -11.36 -0.71 11.73
C LYS A 49 -12.64 -1.53 11.87
N ARG A 50 -13.69 -1.20 11.11
CA ARG A 50 -14.95 -1.96 11.11
C ARG A 50 -14.73 -3.39 10.60
N MET A 51 -14.03 -3.54 9.49
CA MET A 51 -13.73 -4.86 8.90
C MET A 51 -12.82 -5.72 9.78
N LEU A 52 -11.91 -5.09 10.53
CA LEU A 52 -11.00 -5.79 11.45
C LEU A 52 -11.73 -6.41 12.66
N ASN A 53 -12.98 -6.04 12.95
CA ASN A 53 -13.73 -6.66 14.04
C ASN A 53 -13.91 -8.16 13.77
N GLY A 54 -13.30 -9.00 14.62
CA GLY A 54 -13.33 -10.45 14.47
C GLY A 54 -12.32 -11.03 13.46
N GLN A 55 -11.55 -10.19 12.74
CA GLN A 55 -10.65 -10.64 11.66
C GLN A 55 -9.17 -10.28 11.87
N VAL A 56 -8.80 -9.76 13.04
CA VAL A 56 -7.43 -9.30 13.35
C VAL A 56 -6.38 -10.37 13.06
N SER A 57 -6.60 -11.61 13.47
CA SER A 57 -5.63 -12.71 13.31
C SER A 57 -5.39 -13.04 11.83
N GLN A 58 -6.46 -13.19 11.04
CA GLN A 58 -6.39 -13.48 9.61
C GLN A 58 -5.68 -12.34 8.85
N VAL A 59 -5.95 -11.09 9.21
CA VAL A 59 -5.24 -9.95 8.61
C VAL A 59 -3.75 -9.95 8.98
N LYS A 60 -3.39 -10.26 10.23
CA LYS A 60 -1.98 -10.39 10.63
C LYS A 60 -1.27 -11.50 9.86
N GLU A 61 -1.92 -12.63 9.61
CA GLU A 61 -1.34 -13.72 8.81
C GLU A 61 -1.02 -13.28 7.38
N ILE A 62 -1.94 -12.57 6.72
CA ILE A 62 -1.72 -12.01 5.38
C ILE A 62 -0.50 -11.06 5.41
N LEU A 63 -0.46 -10.15 6.39
CA LEU A 63 0.61 -9.16 6.52
C LEU A 63 1.96 -9.75 6.93
N CYS A 64 2.01 -10.93 7.56
CA CYS A 64 3.25 -11.58 7.99
C CYS A 64 4.16 -12.01 6.82
N SER A 65 3.58 -12.18 5.63
CA SER A 65 4.29 -12.59 4.42
C SER A 65 5.28 -11.56 3.88
N PHE A 66 5.16 -10.29 4.27
CA PHE A 66 5.99 -9.23 3.71
C PHE A 66 7.46 -9.31 4.11
N SER A 67 8.33 -9.12 3.13
CA SER A 67 9.78 -8.96 3.25
C SER A 67 10.21 -7.52 2.96
N TYR A 68 11.50 -7.22 3.04
CA TYR A 68 12.04 -5.93 2.64
C TYR A 68 11.79 -5.68 1.14
N PRO A 69 11.37 -4.46 0.73
CA PRO A 69 11.20 -3.25 1.53
C PRO A 69 9.78 -3.06 2.11
N TYR A 70 8.83 -3.93 1.78
CA TYR A 70 7.41 -3.73 2.10
C TYR A 70 7.10 -3.89 3.58
N ASN A 71 7.75 -4.83 4.28
CA ASN A 71 7.64 -4.98 5.72
C ASN A 71 7.88 -3.65 6.47
N ARG A 72 8.89 -2.89 6.05
CA ARG A 72 9.23 -1.58 6.60
C ARG A 72 8.22 -0.53 6.16
N ARG A 73 7.87 -0.49 4.86
CA ARG A 73 6.94 0.52 4.30
C ARG A 73 5.55 0.43 4.91
N ILE A 74 5.00 -0.76 5.08
CA ILE A 74 3.67 -0.95 5.65
C ILE A 74 3.64 -0.73 7.17
N ALA A 75 4.72 -1.12 7.88
CA ALA A 75 4.88 -0.78 9.29
C ALA A 75 5.05 0.74 9.51
N GLY A 76 5.49 1.47 8.48
CA GLY A 76 5.85 2.89 8.61
C GLY A 76 7.10 3.08 9.46
N ALA A 77 7.99 2.08 9.45
CA ALA A 77 9.24 2.10 10.20
C ALA A 77 10.37 2.75 9.40
N HIS A 78 11.37 3.25 10.11
CA HIS A 78 12.55 3.90 9.54
C HIS A 78 13.83 3.19 9.99
N GLY A 79 14.96 3.51 9.34
CA GLY A 79 16.26 2.93 9.67
C GLY A 79 16.38 1.42 9.41
N HIS A 80 17.20 0.75 10.21
CA HIS A 80 17.44 -0.69 10.15
C HIS A 80 16.24 -1.46 10.72
N PHE A 81 15.36 -1.92 9.84
CA PHE A 81 14.12 -2.61 10.21
C PHE A 81 14.09 -4.01 9.58
N THR A 82 14.46 -5.01 10.36
CA THR A 82 14.57 -6.40 9.93
C THR A 82 13.20 -7.09 9.85
N LYS A 83 13.20 -8.32 9.31
CA LYS A 83 12.00 -9.17 9.26
C LYS A 83 11.56 -9.57 10.68
N GLU A 84 12.50 -9.76 11.59
CA GLU A 84 12.27 -10.11 12.98
C GLU A 84 11.64 -8.94 13.74
N ASN A 85 12.15 -7.72 13.53
CA ASN A 85 11.56 -6.50 14.07
C ASN A 85 10.11 -6.34 13.59
N TYR A 86 9.88 -6.59 12.29
CA TYR A 86 8.54 -6.55 11.71
C TYR A 86 7.59 -7.57 12.34
N ARG A 87 8.01 -8.83 12.50
CA ARG A 87 7.17 -9.88 13.11
C ARG A 87 6.77 -9.53 14.55
N ARG A 88 7.74 -9.12 15.38
CA ARG A 88 7.48 -8.70 16.78
C ARG A 88 6.56 -7.49 16.86
N TRP A 89 6.73 -6.54 15.94
CA TRP A 89 5.86 -5.37 15.85
C TRP A 89 4.44 -5.76 15.44
N LEU A 90 4.29 -6.59 14.40
CA LEU A 90 2.99 -7.03 13.88
C LEU A 90 2.20 -7.86 14.91
N GLU A 91 2.91 -8.67 15.70
CA GLU A 91 2.32 -9.41 16.81
C GLU A 91 1.67 -8.47 17.83
N LYS A 92 2.34 -7.36 18.18
CA LYS A 92 1.84 -6.35 19.13
C LYS A 92 0.86 -5.35 18.52
N ALA A 93 0.80 -5.25 17.19
CA ALA A 93 -0.03 -4.28 16.48
C ALA A 93 -1.51 -4.43 16.87
N LYS A 94 -2.12 -3.32 17.28
CA LYS A 94 -3.53 -3.25 17.66
C LYS A 94 -4.37 -2.91 16.44
N ARG A 95 -5.70 -2.97 16.60
CA ARG A 95 -6.66 -2.66 15.53
C ARG A 95 -6.38 -1.33 14.82
N ASN A 96 -6.01 -0.29 15.58
CA ASN A 96 -5.69 1.03 15.01
C ASN A 96 -4.42 1.00 14.15
N ASP A 97 -3.39 0.27 14.58
CA ASP A 97 -2.15 0.12 13.82
C ASP A 97 -2.42 -0.62 12.50
N LEU A 98 -3.17 -1.72 12.56
CA LEU A 98 -3.56 -2.50 11.39
C LEU A 98 -4.40 -1.68 10.41
N ALA A 99 -5.30 -0.82 10.90
CA ALA A 99 -6.06 0.07 10.02
C ALA A 99 -5.16 1.05 9.25
N GLN A 100 -4.08 1.54 9.87
CA GLN A 100 -3.08 2.37 9.18
C GLN A 100 -2.20 1.55 8.24
N VAL A 101 -1.87 0.31 8.58
CA VAL A 101 -1.17 -0.62 7.68
C VAL A 101 -1.96 -0.85 6.40
N LEU A 102 -3.25 -1.14 6.52
CA LEU A 102 -4.14 -1.36 5.37
C LEU A 102 -4.27 -0.11 4.51
N ARG A 103 -4.29 1.07 5.12
CA ARG A 103 -4.22 2.35 4.40
C ARG A 103 -2.93 2.50 3.60
N ARG A 104 -1.77 2.17 4.18
CA ARG A 104 -0.48 2.20 3.47
C ARG A 104 -0.41 1.13 2.38
N LEU A 105 -0.97 -0.05 2.62
CA LEU A 105 -1.11 -1.10 1.61
C LEU A 105 -1.90 -0.58 0.40
N ALA A 106 -3.02 0.11 0.63
CA ALA A 106 -3.81 0.72 -0.44
C ALA A 106 -2.99 1.75 -1.24
N GLN A 107 -2.16 2.56 -0.58
CA GLN A 107 -1.28 3.52 -1.24
C GLN A 107 -0.18 2.84 -2.07
N LEU A 108 0.37 1.73 -1.56
CA LEU A 108 1.37 0.92 -2.28
C LEU A 108 0.75 0.16 -3.45
N ASN A 109 -0.55 -0.15 -3.37
CA ASN A 109 -1.29 -0.81 -4.43
C ASN A 109 -1.76 0.17 -5.54
N GLN A 110 -1.52 1.47 -5.42
CA GLN A 110 -1.84 2.40 -6.50
C GLN A 110 -0.75 2.36 -7.57
N SER A 111 -1.14 2.18 -8.83
CA SER A 111 -0.23 2.45 -9.95
C SER A 111 0.13 3.93 -9.96
N LYS A 112 1.38 4.23 -10.31
CA LYS A 112 1.87 5.62 -10.43
C LYS A 112 2.37 5.84 -11.83
N VAL A 113 1.82 6.87 -12.46
CA VAL A 113 2.27 7.37 -13.75
C VAL A 113 3.20 8.55 -13.49
N TYR A 114 4.42 8.47 -14.02
CA TYR A 114 5.42 9.53 -13.96
C TYR A 114 5.38 10.31 -15.27
N LEU A 115 5.13 11.60 -15.15
CA LEU A 115 5.16 12.56 -16.24
C LEU A 115 6.39 13.45 -16.08
N PHE A 116 7.05 13.78 -17.18
CA PHE A 116 8.13 14.76 -17.23
C PHE A 116 7.83 15.82 -18.28
N TRP A 117 8.30 17.04 -18.05
CA TRP A 117 8.29 18.05 -19.10
C TRP A 117 9.12 17.57 -20.29
N LYS A 118 8.58 17.73 -21.50
CA LYS A 118 9.39 17.58 -22.70
C LYS A 118 10.53 18.59 -22.58
N SER A 119 11.78 18.13 -22.54
CA SER A 119 12.91 19.04 -22.58
C SER A 119 12.72 19.92 -23.82
N SER A 120 12.70 21.23 -23.63
CA SER A 120 12.96 22.13 -24.76
C SER A 120 14.40 21.84 -25.13
N ASP A 121 14.64 21.40 -26.36
CA ASP A 121 15.98 21.08 -26.82
C ASP A 121 16.93 22.26 -26.53
N LEU A 122 18.06 21.96 -25.88
CA LEU A 122 19.25 22.81 -25.89
C LEU A 122 20.00 22.55 -27.20
#